data_AF-A0A9W7PT97-F1
#
_entry.id   AF-A0A9W7PT97-F1
#
_cell.length_a   1.000
_cell.length_b   1.000
_cell.length_c   1.000
_cell.angle_alpha   90.00
_cell.angle_beta   90.00
_cell.angle_gamma   90.00
#
_symmetry.space_group_name_H-M   'P 1'
#
loop_
_entity.id
_entity.type
_entity.pdbx_description
1 polymer ?
#
loop_
_entity_poly.entity_id
_entity_poly.type
_entity_poly.pdbx_seq_one_letter_code
_entity_poly.pdbx_strand_id
1 'polypeptide(L)'
;MKSTGIVRKVDELGRVVIPIELRRTLGIAEKDALEIYVDDEKIILKKYKPNMTCQVTGEVSDGNLSLAEGKIILSKEGAEQILNELQDYIETAK
;
A
#
# COMPACT_ATOMS: atom_id res chain seq x y z
N MET A 1 -14.23 7.24 13.16
CA MET A 1 -13.23 6.53 13.99
C MET A 1 -13.96 5.59 14.93
N LYS A 2 -13.55 4.31 15.01
CA LYS A 2 -14.01 3.40 16.06
C LYS A 2 -13.00 3.44 17.20
N SER A 3 -13.41 3.90 18.38
CA SER A 3 -12.54 3.85 19.55
C SER A 3 -12.55 2.44 20.11
N THR A 4 -11.39 1.84 20.24
CA THR A 4 -11.24 0.53 20.89
C THR A 4 -11.17 0.65 22.41
N GLY A 5 -10.90 1.85 22.94
CA GLY A 5 -10.73 2.10 24.37
C GLY A 5 -9.50 1.42 24.99
N ILE A 6 -8.63 0.82 24.18
CA ILE A 6 -7.47 0.06 24.65
C ILE A 6 -6.30 1.02 24.88
N VAL A 7 -5.80 1.08 26.12
CA VAL A 7 -4.61 1.86 26.47
C VAL A 7 -3.44 0.91 26.71
N ARG A 8 -2.30 1.19 26.07
CA ARG A 8 -1.07 0.42 26.26
C ARG A 8 0.08 1.35 26.62
N LYS A 9 0.89 0.93 27.59
CA LYS A 9 2.13 1.61 27.92
C LYS A 9 3.18 1.36 26.84
N VAL A 10 3.96 2.39 26.58
CA VAL A 10 5.17 2.32 25.76
C VAL A 10 6.23 1.53 26.53
N ASP A 11 7.04 0.73 25.83
CA ASP A 11 8.16 0.04 26.47
C ASP A 11 9.39 0.95 26.65
N GLU A 12 10.46 0.41 27.22
CA GLU A 12 11.70 1.17 27.51
C GLU A 12 12.40 1.73 26.26
N LEU A 13 12.05 1.22 25.07
CA LEU A 13 12.66 1.60 23.79
C LEU A 13 11.73 2.45 22.93
N GLY A 14 10.56 2.85 23.44
CA GLY A 14 9.60 3.65 22.68
C GLY A 14 8.65 2.85 21.78
N ARG A 15 8.63 1.51 21.88
CA ARG A 15 7.78 0.65 21.03
C ARG A 15 6.40 0.51 21.63
N VAL A 16 5.40 0.41 20.75
CA VAL A 16 4.00 0.15 21.11
C VAL A 16 3.58 -1.22 20.59
N VAL A 17 2.86 -1.97 21.41
CA VAL A 17 2.33 -3.28 21.05
C VAL A 17 0.91 -3.14 20.51
N ILE A 18 0.65 -3.70 19.32
CA ILE A 18 -0.69 -3.81 18.75
C ILE A 18 -1.38 -5.06 19.34
N PRO A 19 -2.56 -4.92 19.98
CA PRO A 19 -3.33 -6.05 20.49
C PRO A 19 -3.60 -7.13 19.43
N ILE A 20 -3.56 -8.40 19.85
CA ILE A 20 -3.72 -9.56 18.94
C ILE A 20 -5.06 -9.54 18.18
N GLU A 21 -6.11 -9.02 18.80
CA GLU A 21 -7.44 -8.88 18.18
C GLU A 21 -7.38 -7.93 16.98
N LEU A 22 -6.78 -6.75 17.14
CA LEU A 22 -6.61 -5.79 16.06
C LEU A 22 -5.72 -6.34 14.94
N ARG A 23 -4.66 -7.08 15.29
CA ARG A 23 -3.83 -7.76 14.30
C ARG A 23 -4.63 -8.74 13.46
N ARG A 24 -5.53 -9.53 14.07
CA ARG A 24 -6.40 -10.48 13.35
C ARG A 24 -7.43 -9.76 12.48
N THR A 25 -8.09 -8.72 13.01
CA THR A 25 -9.10 -7.94 12.27
C THR A 25 -8.48 -7.18 11.08
N LEU A 26 -7.27 -6.64 11.24
CA LEU A 26 -6.57 -5.90 10.19
C LEU A 26 -5.67 -6.78 9.32
N GLY A 27 -5.59 -8.09 9.60
CA GLY A 27 -4.76 -9.04 8.86
C GLY A 27 -3.26 -8.69 8.90
N ILE A 28 -2.74 -8.25 10.05
CA ILE A 28 -1.33 -7.89 10.25
C ILE A 28 -0.58 -9.11 10.83
N ALA A 29 0.19 -9.77 9.98
CA ALA A 29 0.99 -10.93 10.35
C ALA A 29 2.31 -10.52 11.05
N GLU A 30 3.09 -11.50 11.49
CA GLU A 30 4.47 -11.22 11.93
C GLU A 30 5.33 -10.82 10.73
N LYS A 31 6.22 -9.84 10.92
CA LYS A 31 7.07 -9.25 9.87
C LYS A 31 6.34 -8.45 8.78
N ASP A 32 5.03 -8.26 8.89
CA ASP A 32 4.30 -7.33 8.02
C ASP A 32 4.83 -5.90 8.22
N ALA A 33 5.15 -5.22 7.11
CA ALA A 33 5.51 -3.82 7.13
C ALA A 33 4.26 -2.96 7.39
N LEU A 34 4.43 -1.97 8.26
CA LEU A 34 3.42 -0.95 8.53
C LEU A 34 4.03 0.41 8.19
N GLU A 35 3.22 1.24 7.58
CA GLU A 35 3.55 2.61 7.28
C GLU A 35 3.02 3.51 8.38
N ILE A 36 3.84 4.46 8.81
CA ILE A 36 3.57 5.37 9.91
C ILE A 36 3.33 6.76 9.33
N TYR A 37 2.12 7.28 9.51
CA TYR A 37 1.75 8.65 9.17
C TYR A 37 1.55 9.46 10.44
N VAL A 38 1.83 10.75 10.35
CA VAL A 38 1.59 11.73 11.42
C VAL A 38 0.56 12.73 10.92
N ASP A 39 -0.52 12.90 11.66
CA ASP A 39 -1.60 13.84 11.38
C ASP A 39 -1.91 14.61 12.66
N ASP A 40 -1.46 15.87 12.71
CA ASP A 40 -1.43 16.71 13.92
C ASP A 40 -0.80 15.98 15.14
N GLU A 41 -1.62 15.67 16.14
CA GLU A 41 -1.22 14.97 17.38
C GLU A 41 -1.50 13.46 17.33
N LYS A 42 -1.79 12.91 16.15
CA LYS A 42 -2.17 11.50 15.96
C LYS A 42 -1.13 10.76 15.12
N ILE A 43 -0.86 9.53 15.54
CA ILE A 43 -0.10 8.56 14.75
C ILE A 43 -1.10 7.63 14.07
N ILE A 44 -1.03 7.55 12.74
CA ILE A 44 -1.87 6.67 11.93
C ILE A 44 -1.01 5.54 11.38
N LEU A 45 -1.38 4.31 11.72
CA LEU A 45 -0.71 3.10 11.22
C LEU A 45 -1.52 2.51 10.06
N LYS A 46 -0.88 2.34 8.90
CA LYS A 46 -1.47 1.72 7.71
C LYS A 46 -0.68 0.48 7.32
N LYS A 47 -1.35 -0.55 6.81
CA LYS A 47 -0.65 -1.72 6.25
C LYS A 47 0.17 -1.28 5.04
N TYR A 48 1.49 -1.44 5.10
CA TYR A 48 2.35 -1.09 3.98
C TYR A 48 2.07 -2.08 2.85
N LYS A 49 1.58 -1.56 1.73
CA LYS A 49 1.38 -2.33 0.50
C LYS A 49 2.38 -1.82 -0.53
N PRO A 50 3.56 -2.47 -0.67
CA PRO A 50 4.52 -2.10 -1.73
C PRO A 50 3.93 -2.29 -3.13
N ASN A 51 2.92 -3.14 -3.25
CA ASN A 51 2.26 -3.55 -4.49
C ASN A 51 1.30 -2.50 -5.08
N MET A 52 1.45 -1.23 -4.73
CA MET A 52 0.68 -0.12 -5.31
C MET A 52 1.60 0.92 -5.97
N THR A 53 2.86 0.58 -6.19
CA THR A 53 3.79 1.44 -6.94
C THR A 53 3.60 1.20 -8.43
N CYS A 54 3.29 2.25 -9.18
CA CYS A 54 3.25 2.16 -10.64
C CYS A 54 4.64 1.80 -11.18
N GLN A 55 4.71 0.74 -11.98
CA GLN A 55 5.97 0.28 -12.57
C GLN A 55 6.53 1.23 -13.65
N VAL A 56 5.68 2.10 -14.21
CA VAL A 56 6.03 3.04 -15.29
C VAL A 56 6.34 4.42 -14.71
N THR A 57 5.42 4.99 -13.94
CA THR A 57 5.54 6.36 -13.43
C THR A 57 6.21 6.44 -12.06
N GLY A 58 6.36 5.32 -11.35
CA GLY A 58 6.87 5.29 -9.98
C GLY A 58 5.89 5.84 -8.94
N GLU A 59 4.69 6.26 -9.35
CA GLU A 59 3.68 6.83 -8.47
C GLU A 59 3.11 5.76 -7.54
N VAL A 60 3.08 6.04 -6.23
CA VAL A 60 2.49 5.15 -5.22
C VAL A 60 1.12 5.70 -4.84
N SER A 61 0.06 5.00 -5.26
CA SER A 61 -1.31 5.40 -4.96
C SER A 61 -2.19 4.17 -4.74
N ASP A 62 -3.08 4.22 -3.75
CA ASP A 62 -4.09 3.17 -3.53
C ASP A 62 -5.07 3.04 -4.70
N GLY A 63 -5.11 4.05 -5.60
CA GLY A 63 -5.90 4.05 -6.82
C GLY A 63 -5.23 3.35 -8.01
N ASN A 64 -4.02 2.82 -7.84
CA ASN A 64 -3.30 2.17 -8.93
C ASN A 64 -3.95 0.84 -9.33
N LEU A 65 -4.01 0.62 -10.64
CA LEU A 65 -4.62 -0.54 -11.26
C LEU A 65 -3.69 -1.74 -11.13
N SER A 66 -4.22 -2.84 -10.60
CA SER A 66 -3.53 -4.13 -10.54
C SER A 66 -4.01 -5.02 -11.69
N LEU A 67 -3.09 -5.41 -12.56
CA LEU A 67 -3.31 -6.26 -13.74
C LEU A 67 -2.53 -7.58 -13.60
N ALA A 68 -2.98 -8.60 -14.35
CA ALA A 68 -2.36 -9.93 -14.40
C ALA A 68 -2.11 -10.54 -12.99
N GLU A 69 -3.15 -10.54 -12.15
CA GLU A 69 -3.10 -11.04 -10.77
C GLU A 69 -2.07 -10.33 -9.88
N GLY A 70 -1.83 -9.03 -10.11
CA GLY A 70 -0.89 -8.22 -9.33
C GLY A 70 0.56 -8.28 -9.79
N LYS A 71 0.81 -8.85 -10.98
CA LYS A 71 2.14 -8.80 -11.61
C LYS A 71 2.48 -7.42 -12.17
N ILE A 72 1.46 -6.66 -12.58
CA ILE A 72 1.62 -5.35 -13.19
C ILE A 72 0.76 -4.36 -12.40
N ILE A 73 1.39 -3.30 -11.90
CA ILE A 73 0.70 -2.22 -11.19
C ILE A 73 0.94 -0.93 -11.96
N LEU A 74 -0.14 -0.26 -12.35
CA LEU A 74 -0.09 0.95 -13.17
C LEU A 74 -0.93 2.08 -12.56
N SER A 75 -0.38 3.28 -12.56
CA SER A 75 -1.18 4.50 -12.44
C SER A 75 -2.01 4.68 -13.71
N LYS A 76 -3.01 5.56 -13.65
CA LYS A 76 -3.84 5.89 -14.82
C LYS A 76 -2.96 6.36 -16.00
N GLU A 77 -2.00 7.22 -15.71
CA GLU A 77 -1.07 7.77 -16.70
C GLU A 77 -0.14 6.70 -17.26
N GLY A 78 0.42 5.83 -16.41
CA GLY A 78 1.28 4.72 -16.85
C GLY A 78 0.53 3.69 -17.70
N ALA A 79 -0.77 3.49 -17.46
CA ALA A 79 -1.61 2.62 -18.27
C ALA A 79 -1.86 3.19 -19.68
N GLU A 80 -2.11 4.50 -19.79
CA GLU A 80 -2.29 5.17 -21.09
C GLU A 80 -0.99 5.12 -21.92
N GLN A 81 0.18 5.31 -21.29
CA GLN A 81 1.48 5.19 -21.96
C GLN A 81 1.73 3.78 -22.51
N ILE A 82 1.57 2.75 -21.66
CA ILE A 82 1.76 1.35 -22.08
C ILE A 82 0.78 0.96 -23.19
N LEU A 83 -0.47 1.45 -23.14
CA LEU A 83 -1.44 1.14 -24.17
C LEU A 83 -0.99 1.61 -25.55
N ASN A 84 -0.45 2.83 -25.64
CA ASN A 84 0.06 3.38 -26.90
C ASN A 84 1.28 2.60 -27.39
N GLU A 85 2.26 2.33 -26.51
CA GLU A 85 3.46 1.56 -26.88
C GLU A 85 3.13 0.14 -27.36
N LEU A 86 2.15 -0.52 -26.74
CA LEU A 86 1.70 -1.85 -27.15
C LEU A 86 0.96 -1.82 -28.49
N GLN A 87 0.16 -0.78 -28.76
CA GLN A 87 -0.50 -0.62 -30.06
C GLN A 87 0.54 -0.44 -31.17
N ASP A 88 1.50 0.47 -30.98
CA ASP A 88 2.58 0.71 -31.93
C ASP A 88 3.39 -0.57 -32.20
N TYR A 89 3.70 -1.34 -31.16
CA TYR A 89 4.42 -2.61 -31.30
C TYR A 89 3.63 -3.66 -32.10
N ILE A 90 2.31 -3.79 -31.84
CA ILE A 90 1.45 -4.73 -32.56
C ILE A 90 1.28 -4.33 -34.03
N GLU A 91 1.21 -3.04 -34.32
CA GLU A 91 1.12 -2.52 -35.69
C GLU A 91 2.43 -2.69 -36.47
N THR A 92 3.57 -2.51 -35.81
CA THR A 92 4.91 -2.71 -36.41
C THR A 92 5.25 -4.19 -36.62
N ALA A 93 4.58 -5.09 -35.89
CA ALA A 93 4.74 -6.54 -36.00
C ALA A 93 3.86 -7.18 -37.11
N LYS A 94 3.05 -6.40 -37.83
CA LYS A 94 2.33 -6.82 -39.04
C LYS A 94 3.11 -6.53 -40.32
#